data_AF-M5JK76-F1
#
_entry.id   AF-M5JK76-F1
#
_cell.length_a   1.000
_cell.length_b   1.000
_cell.length_c   1.000
_cell.angle_alpha   90.00
_cell.angle_beta   90.00
_cell.angle_gamma   90.00
#
_symmetry.space_group_name_H-M   'P 1'
#
loop_
_entity.id
_entity.type
_entity.pdbx_description
1 polymer ?
#
loop_
_entity_poly.entity_id
_entity_poly.type
_entity_poly.pdbx_seq_one_letter_code
_entity_poly.pdbx_strand_id
1 'polypeptide(L)' 'SRRGTKINTSTRLSQREAAIWFDPPIYEALKYELREGDQILLIERPNELPYAVSRAPESSDRGDVIVSLVLDGNK' A
#
# COMPACT_ATOMS: atom_id res chain seq x y z
N SER A 1 24.91 -30.23 -26.59
CA SER A 1 23.58 -29.62 -26.42
C SER A 1 23.45 -29.12 -24.99
N ARG A 2 23.67 -27.83 -24.75
CA ARG A 2 23.61 -27.21 -23.40
C ARG A 2 22.21 -26.63 -23.21
N ARG A 3 21.33 -27.33 -22.49
CA ARG A 3 20.03 -26.80 -22.08
C ARG A 3 20.26 -25.87 -20.90
N GLY A 4 20.31 -24.57 -21.17
CA GLY A 4 20.24 -23.55 -20.13
C GLY A 4 18.86 -23.59 -19.50
N THR A 5 18.81 -24.02 -18.24
CA THR A 5 17.64 -23.83 -17.39
C THR A 5 17.49 -22.32 -17.19
N LYS A 6 16.55 -21.69 -17.91
CA LYS A 6 16.08 -20.35 -17.57
C LYS A 6 15.34 -20.49 -16.25
N ILE A 7 16.05 -20.21 -15.16
CA ILE A 7 15.42 -19.90 -13.88
C ILE A 7 14.65 -18.61 -14.17
N ASN A 8 13.33 -18.71 -14.25
CA ASN A 8 12.47 -17.54 -14.15
C ASN A 8 12.62 -17.04 -12.73
N THR A 9 13.68 -16.28 -12.48
CA THR A 9 13.81 -15.42 -11.30
C THR A 9 12.78 -14.33 -11.50
N SER A 10 11.50 -14.67 -11.34
CA SER A 10 10.49 -13.71 -10.99
C SER A 10 10.90 -13.26 -9.60
N THR A 11 11.70 -12.20 -9.56
CA THR A 11 11.77 -11.32 -8.42
C THR A 11 10.34 -10.83 -8.24
N ARG A 12 9.50 -11.61 -7.55
CA ARG A 12 8.44 -11.05 -6.73
C ARG A 12 9.21 -10.16 -5.77
N LEU A 13 9.49 -8.93 -6.21
CA LEU A 13 9.70 -7.81 -5.33
C LEU A 13 8.58 -7.96 -4.32
N SER A 14 8.94 -8.39 -3.11
CA SER A 14 8.03 -8.47 -1.99
C SER A 14 7.41 -7.09 -1.90
N GLN A 15 6.21 -6.91 -2.45
CA GLN A 15 5.46 -5.68 -2.26
C GLN A 15 5.36 -5.57 -0.75
N ARG A 16 6.00 -4.54 -0.20
CA ARG A 16 5.99 -4.33 1.23
C ARG A 16 4.58 -3.85 1.56
N GLU A 17 3.75 -4.80 1.98
CA GLU A 17 2.40 -4.53 2.44
C GLU A 17 2.48 -3.74 3.74
N ALA A 18 1.68 -2.68 3.82
CA ALA A 18 1.51 -1.85 4.99
C ALA A 18 0.02 -1.54 5.17
N ALA A 19 -0.36 -1.08 6.37
CA ALA A 19 -1.71 -0.60 6.61
C ALA A 19 -1.68 0.60 7.54
N ILE A 20 -2.55 1.58 7.29
CA ILE A 20 -2.83 2.67 8.22
C ILE A 20 -4.20 2.40 8.83
N TRP A 21 -4.29 2.58 10.14
CA TRP A 21 -5.51 2.45 10.91
C TRP A 21 -5.95 3.83 11.32
N PHE A 22 -7.19 4.18 11.00
CA PHE A 22 -7.80 5.45 11.38
C PHE A 22 -8.96 5.20 12.33
N ASP A 23 -9.06 6.04 13.36
CA ASP A 23 -10.32 6.22 14.05
C ASP A 23 -11.36 6.79 13.05
N PRO A 24 -12.62 6.32 13.04
CA PRO A 24 -13.62 6.77 12.08
C PRO A 24 -13.80 8.30 12.00
N PRO A 25 -13.83 9.05 13.12
CA PRO A 25 -13.96 10.51 13.05
C PRO A 25 -12.77 11.20 12.36
N ILE A 26 -11.57 10.62 12.45
CA ILE A 26 -10.38 11.15 11.77
C ILE A 26 -10.48 10.88 10.27
N TYR A 27 -10.88 9.66 9.89
CA TYR A 27 -11.07 9.32 8.48
C TYR A 27 -12.16 10.19 7.84
N GLU A 28 -13.29 10.41 8.51
CA GLU A 28 -14.37 11.30 8.06
C GLU A 28 -13.95 12.78 7.95
N ALA A 29 -12.94 13.20 8.72
CA ALA A 29 -12.42 14.56 8.67
C ALA A 29 -11.55 14.82 7.43
N LEU A 30 -11.06 13.77 6.75
CA LEU A 30 -10.33 13.91 5.48
C LEU A 30 -11.19 14.57 4.39
N LYS A 31 -12.52 14.40 4.46
CA LYS A 31 -13.50 14.85 3.44
C LYS A 31 -13.11 14.43 2.00
N TYR A 32 -12.32 13.39 1.91
CA TYR A 32 -11.81 12.80 0.69
C TYR A 32 -11.92 11.28 0.83
N GLU A 33 -12.49 10.64 -0.18
CA GLU A 33 -12.64 9.20 -0.23
C GLU A 33 -11.39 8.62 -0.89
N LEU A 34 -10.55 7.91 -0.12
CA LEU A 34 -9.36 7.25 -0.65
C LEU A 34 -9.77 6.10 -1.59
N ARG A 35 -9.12 6.03 -2.75
CA ARG A 35 -9.37 5.06 -3.80
C ARG A 35 -8.11 4.25 -4.11
N GLU A 36 -8.30 3.08 -4.69
CA GLU A 36 -7.19 2.29 -5.22
C GLU A 36 -6.33 3.13 -6.17
N GLY A 37 -5.01 3.11 -5.95
CA GLY A 37 -4.02 3.87 -6.71
C GLY A 37 -3.69 5.25 -6.13
N ASP A 38 -4.45 5.77 -5.16
CA ASP A 38 -4.11 7.03 -4.51
C ASP A 38 -2.75 6.93 -3.79
N GLN A 39 -1.93 7.97 -3.91
CA GLN A 39 -0.60 7.99 -3.31
C GLN A 39 -0.62 8.55 -1.89
N ILE A 40 0.03 7.84 -0.97
CA ILE A 40 0.24 8.22 0.42
C ILE A 40 1.72 8.46 0.66
N LEU A 41 2.06 9.67 1.10
CA LEU A 41 3.41 10.05 1.51
C LEU A 41 3.50 10.13 3.03
N LEU A 42 4.47 9.43 3.61
CA LEU A 42 4.74 9.49 5.04
C LEU A 42 5.72 10.63 5.34
N ILE A 43 5.23 11.73 5.93
CA ILE A 43 6.03 12.94 6.19
C ILE A 43 7.19 12.65 7.15
N GLU A 44 7.03 11.74 8.11
CA GLU A 44 8.09 11.32 9.03
C GLU A 44 9.19 10.47 8.36
N ARG A 45 8.94 9.98 7.14
CA ARG A 45 9.87 9.15 6.36
C ARG A 45 10.03 9.70 4.95
N PRO A 46 10.55 10.93 4.79
CA PRO A 46 10.56 11.64 3.52
C PRO A 46 11.43 10.98 2.43
N ASN A 47 12.32 10.06 2.83
CA ASN A 47 13.20 9.31 1.93
C ASN A 47 12.62 7.94 1.52
N GLU A 48 11.52 7.49 2.13
CA GLU A 48 10.84 6.28 1.66
C GLU A 48 10.08 6.56 0.36
N LEU A 49 9.93 5.53 -0.48
CA LEU A 49 9.05 5.62 -1.65
C LEU A 49 7.61 5.84 -1.19
N PRO A 50 6.79 6.55 -1.99
CA PRO A 50 5.37 6.68 -1.68
C PRO A 50 4.72 5.30 -1.64
N TYR A 51 3.63 5.19 -0.89
CA TYR A 51 2.76 4.04 -0.92
C TYR A 51 1.57 4.33 -1.83
N ALA A 52 1.04 3.31 -2.48
CA ALA A 52 -0.25 3.38 -3.16
C ALA A 52 -1.31 2.68 -2.30
N VAL A 53 -2.52 3.24 -2.27
CA VAL A 53 -3.69 2.56 -1.72
C VAL A 53 -3.99 1.35 -2.59
N SER A 54 -3.96 0.17 -1.99
CA SER A 54 -4.08 -1.11 -2.70
C SER A 54 -5.52 -1.50 -3.03
N ARG A 55 -6.48 -0.99 -2.25
CA ARG A 55 -7.92 -1.25 -2.39
C ARG A 55 -8.72 -0.20 -1.62
N ALA A 56 -10.03 -0.17 -1.86
CA ALA A 56 -10.94 0.67 -1.10
C ALA A 56 -10.80 0.43 0.42
N PRO A 57 -10.83 1.48 1.26
CA PRO A 57 -10.77 1.34 2.71
C PRO A 57 -11.90 0.51 3.27
N GLU A 58 -11.60 -0.27 4.31
CA GLU A 58 -12.52 -1.23 4.92
C GLU A 58 -12.68 -0.98 6.42
N SER A 59 -13.83 -1.31 6.99
CA SER A 59 -14.04 -1.26 8.44
C SER A 59 -13.55 -2.54 9.10
N SER A 60 -12.81 -2.41 10.20
CA SER A 60 -12.38 -3.52 11.04
C SER A 60 -13.50 -3.99 11.97
N ASP A 61 -13.37 -5.20 12.53
CA ASP A 61 -14.29 -5.72 13.56
C ASP A 61 -14.35 -4.85 14.82
N ARG A 62 -13.34 -4.00 15.04
CA ARG A 62 -13.26 -3.06 16.17
C ARG A 62 -13.85 -1.69 15.85
N GLY A 63 -14.25 -1.46 14.60
CA GLY A 63 -14.83 -0.21 14.13
C GLY A 63 -13.81 0.76 13.52
N ASP A 64 -12.53 0.43 13.49
CA ASP A 64 -11.50 1.27 12.84
C ASP A 64 -11.61 1.22 11.32
N VAL A 65 -11.15 2.26 10.63
CA VAL A 65 -10.99 2.25 9.17
C VAL A 65 -9.57 1.81 8.82
N ILE A 66 -9.46 0.73 8.06
CA ILE A 66 -8.20 0.16 7.59
C ILE A 66 -7.96 0.62 6.15
N VAL A 67 -6.81 1.24 5.92
CA VAL A 67 -6.32 1.61 4.59
C VAL A 67 -5.12 0.73 4.27
N SER A 68 -5.32 -0.24 3.37
CA SER A 68 -4.28 -1.16 2.93
C SER A 68 -3.38 -0.51 1.87
N LEU A 69 -2.07 -0.57 2.07
CA LEU A 69 -1.06 0.09 1.27
C LEU A 69 -0.07 -0.90 0.68
N VAL A 70 0.42 -0.59 -0.51
CA VAL A 70 1.57 -1.26 -1.14
C VAL A 70 2.62 -0.23 -1.50
N LEU A 71 3.90 -0.58 -1.34
CA LEU A 71 4.98 0.30 -1.78
C LEU A 71 4.85 0.55 -3.29
N ASP A 72 4.80 1.82 -3.69
CA ASP A 72 4.76 2.20 -5.10
C ASP A 72 6.16 2.01 -5.69
N GLY A 73 6.33 0.90 -6.41
CA GLY A 73 7.59 0.50 -7.03
C GLY A 73 7.95 1.28 -8.29
N ASN A 74 7.15 2.28 -8.70
CA ASN A 74 7.45 3.13 -9.84
C ASN A 74 8.57 4.14 -9.52
N LYS A 75 9.83 3.68 -9.57
CA LYS A 75 11.01 4.51 -9.89
C LYS A 75 12.01 3.74 -10.75
#